data_AF-A0A3C0UIM5-F1
#
_entry.id   AF-A0A3C0UIM5-F1
#
_cell.length_a   1.000
_cell.length_b   1.000
_cell.length_c   1.000
_cell.angle_alpha   90.00
_cell.angle_beta   90.00
_cell.angle_gamma   90.00
#
_symmetry.space_group_name_H-M   'P 1'
#
loop_
_entity.id
_entity.type
_entity.pdbx_description
1 polymer ?
#
loop_
_entity_poly.entity_id
_entity_poly.type
_entity_poly.pdbx_seq_one_letter_code
_entity_poly.pdbx_strand_id
1 'polypeptide(L)' 'MMMKRDLYGLFIPEITVAIAEYGIESYRARQIAEWMYQRGVADFSAMTNLPLQHRQQLAAHFNC' A
#
# COMPACT_ATOMS: atom_id res chain seq x y z
N MET A 1 -19.70 5.80 6.67
CA MET A 1 -18.87 5.15 5.64
C MET A 1 -17.43 5.57 5.91
N MET A 2 -16.52 4.63 6.16
CA MET A 2 -15.12 4.95 6.43
C MET A 2 -14.45 5.22 5.08
N MET A 3 -14.03 6.46 4.82
CA MET A 3 -13.34 6.82 3.58
C MET A 3 -11.92 6.28 3.62
N LYS A 4 -11.63 5.28 2.80
CA LYS A 4 -10.27 4.78 2.57
C LYS A 4 -9.51 5.77 1.67
N ARG A 5 -8.24 6.00 1.98
CA ARG A 5 -7.37 6.86 1.17
C ARG A 5 -6.85 6.06 -0.03
N ASP A 6 -6.79 6.69 -1.19
CA ASP A 6 -6.19 6.06 -2.36
C ASP A 6 -4.65 6.19 -2.32
N LEU A 7 -3.95 5.07 -2.54
CA LEU A 7 -2.50 5.05 -2.73
C LEU A 7 -2.13 5.12 -4.22
N TYR A 8 -3.07 4.81 -5.12
CA TYR A 8 -2.84 4.95 -6.55
C TYR A 8 -2.70 6.43 -6.92
N GLY A 9 -1.74 6.73 -7.78
CA GLY A 9 -1.37 8.10 -8.15
C GLY A 9 -0.40 8.79 -7.18
N LEU A 10 -0.10 8.20 -6.03
CA LEU A 10 0.91 8.71 -5.10
C LEU A 10 2.33 8.29 -5.51
N PHE A 11 3.29 9.18 -5.28
CA PHE A 11 4.72 8.88 -5.35
C PHE A 11 5.19 8.12 -4.10
N ILE A 12 6.32 7.44 -4.21
CA ILE A 12 6.91 6.65 -3.11
C ILE A 12 7.01 7.43 -1.78
N PRO A 13 7.43 8.72 -1.74
CA PRO A 13 7.47 9.47 -0.49
C PRO A 13 6.09 9.66 0.14
N GLU A 14 5.05 9.85 -0.67
CA GLU A 14 3.67 10.05 -0.20
C GLU A 14 3.06 8.74 0.31
N ILE A 15 3.33 7.62 -0.39
CA ILE A 15 2.99 6.27 0.07
C ILE A 15 3.70 6.00 1.40
N THR A 16 4.97 6.37 1.53
CA THR A 16 5.75 6.21 2.77
C THR A 16 5.09 6.90 3.94
N VAL A 17 4.68 8.16 3.77
CA VAL A 17 3.97 8.92 4.81
C VAL A 17 2.63 8.27 5.15
N ALA A 18 1.87 7.85 4.14
CA ALA A 18 0.56 7.23 4.35
C ALA A 18 0.64 5.93 5.17
N ILE A 19 1.57 5.03 4.83
CA ILE A 19 1.67 3.72 5.48
C ILE A 19 2.34 3.77 6.86
N ALA A 20 3.11 4.83 7.15
CA ALA A 20 3.81 5.00 8.42
C ALA A 20 2.85 5.12 9.62
N GLU A 21 1.65 5.71 9.41
CA GLU A 21 0.58 5.81 10.42
C GLU A 21 0.10 4.43 10.91
N TYR A 22 0.33 3.39 10.11
CA TYR A 22 -0.09 2.01 10.39
C TYR A 22 1.08 1.11 10.82
N GLY A 23 2.23 1.71 11.16
CA GLY A 23 3.42 0.98 11.62
C GLY A 23 4.12 0.16 10.52
N ILE A 24 3.80 0.42 9.25
CA ILE A 24 4.42 -0.27 8.11
C ILE A 24 5.75 0.39 7.79
N GLU A 25 6.79 -0.42 7.58
CA GLU A 25 8.15 0.08 7.35
C GLU A 25 8.26 0.83 6.02
N SER A 26 9.00 1.94 6.04
CA SER A 26 9.13 2.87 4.90
C SER A 26 9.59 2.21 3.60
N TYR A 27 10.46 1.21 3.67
CA TYR A 27 10.96 0.50 2.49
C TYR A 27 9.86 -0.25 1.73
N ARG A 28 8.72 -0.55 2.37
CA ARG A 28 7.58 -1.23 1.73
C ARG A 28 6.80 -0.33 0.79
N ALA A 29 6.93 0.99 0.91
CA ALA A 29 6.33 1.93 -0.04
C ALA A 29 6.80 1.65 -1.47
N ARG A 30 8.09 1.29 -1.64
CA ARG A 30 8.63 0.88 -2.95
C ARG A 30 7.97 -0.40 -3.45
N GLN A 31 7.81 -1.41 -2.58
CA GLN A 31 7.16 -2.67 -2.93
C GLN A 31 5.72 -2.44 -3.40
N ILE A 32 4.96 -1.63 -2.67
CA ILE A 32 3.58 -1.27 -3.02
C ILE A 32 3.53 -0.55 -4.37
N ALA A 33 4.40 0.44 -4.58
CA ALA A 33 4.50 1.16 -5.84
C ALA A 33 4.88 0.25 -7.03
N GLU A 34 5.80 -0.70 -6.84
CA GLU A 34 6.16 -1.69 -7.86
C GLU A 34 4.95 -2.53 -8.29
N TRP A 35 4.12 -2.98 -7.33
CA TRP A 35 2.91 -3.73 -7.67
C TRP A 35 1.89 -2.90 -8.44
N MET A 36 1.63 -1.66 -8.01
CA MET A 36 0.67 -0.79 -8.69
C MET A 36 1.16 -0.38 -10.07
N TYR A 37 2.38 0.14 -10.19
CA TYR A 37 2.84 0.80 -11.41
C TYR A 37 3.62 -0.11 -12.37
N GLN A 38 4.41 -1.06 -11.86
CA GLN A 38 5.16 -1.97 -12.74
C GLN A 38 4.36 -3.21 -13.10
N ARG A 39 3.50 -3.68 -12.19
CA ARG A 39 2.72 -4.92 -12.39
C ARG A 39 1.25 -4.66 -12.72
N GLY A 40 0.77 -3.43 -12.55
CA GLY A 40 -0.63 -3.07 -12.84
C GLY A 40 -1.64 -3.72 -11.90
N VAL A 41 -1.22 -4.06 -10.67
CA VAL A 41 -2.05 -4.78 -9.70
C VAL A 41 -2.60 -3.81 -8.66
N ALA A 42 -3.92 -3.65 -8.71
CA ALA A 42 -4.74 -2.85 -7.79
C ALA A 42 -5.40 -3.73 -6.71
N ASP A 43 -4.64 -4.66 -6.13
CA ASP A 43 -5.10 -5.53 -5.04
C ASP A 43 -3.97 -5.82 -4.04
N PHE A 44 -4.10 -5.32 -2.81
CA PHE A 44 -3.14 -5.59 -1.74
C PHE A 44 -3.00 -7.08 -1.41
N SER A 45 -4.06 -7.88 -1.60
CA SER A 45 -4.04 -9.32 -1.32
C SER A 45 -3.06 -10.06 -2.26
N ALA A 46 -2.90 -9.56 -3.49
CA ALA A 46 -2.00 -10.11 -4.48
C ALA A 46 -0.52 -9.76 -4.23
N MET A 47 -0.22 -8.80 -3.35
CA MET A 47 1.15 -8.34 -3.07
C MET A 47 1.96 -9.32 -2.21
N THR A 48 2.34 -10.47 -2.76
CA THR A 48 2.95 -11.61 -2.02
C THR A 48 4.30 -11.33 -1.35
N ASN A 49 4.97 -10.22 -1.69
CA ASN A 49 6.19 -9.76 -1.01
C ASN A 49 5.90 -8.94 0.27
N LEU A 50 4.63 -8.73 0.62
CA LEU A 50 4.18 -8.14 1.87
C LEU A 50 3.68 -9.23 2.84
N PRO A 51 4.04 -9.17 4.13
CA PRO A 51 3.45 -10.01 5.17
C PRO A 51 1.92 -9.94 5.15
N LEU A 52 1.26 -11.05 5.51
CA LEU A 52 -0.21 -11.12 5.55
C LEU A 52 -0.82 -9.99 6.38
N GLN A 53 -0.24 -9.70 7.54
CA GLN A 53 -0.68 -8.61 8.42
C GLN A 53 -0.65 -7.24 7.73
N HIS A 54 0.38 -6.95 6.93
CA HIS A 54 0.49 -5.69 6.19
C HIS A 54 -0.55 -5.60 5.07
N ARG A 55 -0.78 -6.70 4.35
CA ARG A 55 -1.85 -6.75 3.32
C ARG A 55 -3.22 -6.47 3.92
N GLN A 56 -3.50 -7.03 5.10
CA GLN A 56 -4.75 -6.79 5.83
C GLN A 56 -4.89 -5.34 6.31
N GLN A 57 -3.82 -4.77 6.89
CA GLN A 57 -3.80 -3.36 7.30
C GLN A 57 -4.03 -2.42 6.11
N LEU A 58 -3.32 -2.65 5.00
CA LEU A 58 -3.48 -1.86 3.79
C LEU A 58 -4.91 -1.94 3.25
N ALA A 59 -5.46 -3.16 3.14
CA ALA A 59 -6.82 -3.37 2.67
C ALA A 59 -7.89 -2.79 3.60
N ALA A 60 -7.62 -2.62 4.90
CA ALA A 60 -8.55 -2.00 5.84
C ALA A 60 -8.63 -0.47 5.67
N HIS A 61 -7.52 0.17 5.31
CA HIS A 61 -7.38 1.63 5.38
C HIS A 61 -7.22 2.33 4.02
N PHE A 62 -6.83 1.60 2.97
CA PHE A 62 -6.47 2.16 1.67
C PHE A 62 -7.18 1.48 0.49
N ASN A 63 -7.15 2.19 -0.63
CA ASN A 63 -7.35 1.65 -1.98
C ASN A 63 -6.02 1.73 -2.75
N CYS A 64 -5.89 0.96 -3.83
CA CYS A 64 -4.75 0.93 -4.72
C CYS A 64 -5.20 0.66 -6.16
#